data_AF-A0A2D8EVV8-F1
#
_entry.id   AF-A0A2D8EVV8-F1
#
_cell.length_a   1.000
_cell.length_b   1.000
_cell.length_c   1.000
_cell.angle_alpha   90.00
_cell.angle_beta   90.00
_cell.angle_gamma   90.00
#
_symmetry.space_group_name_H-M   'P 1'
#
loop_
_entity.id
_entity.type
_entity.pdbx_description
1 polymer ?
#
loop_
_entity_poly.entity_id
_entity_poly.type
_entity_poly.pdbx_seq_one_letter_code
_entity_poly.pdbx_strand_id
1 'polypeptide(L)'
;MLLLSPIKVLANTTVASPSSNAQGVVNNNATMITPSSLPQNRYSQGIVCTSPSLTITPYLTDAWSFNRPIEKFTYQEIYDEDTGEVKYIQKTPRFEKDNYNLNYGISMQFNIPLGNGGELCKKAAAVNIEAQELLIKKTKLEMALYRLEVCGKQAKLGVVLTGEHAVTCKDVKLIPLPNQVLPHTHKIEVKPEK
;
A
#
# COMPACT_ATOMS: atom_id res chain seq x y z
N MET A 1 -21.18 80.36 31.39
CA MET A 1 -22.17 80.28 30.29
C MET A 1 -21.43 79.83 29.04
N LEU A 2 -21.43 78.53 28.75
CA LEU A 2 -21.06 77.98 27.46
C LEU A 2 -21.94 76.73 27.28
N LEU A 3 -23.04 76.88 26.55
CA LEU A 3 -23.92 75.78 26.19
C LEU A 3 -23.21 74.91 25.14
N LEU A 4 -22.88 73.67 25.47
CA LEU A 4 -22.54 72.66 24.48
C LEU A 4 -23.83 72.19 23.81
N SER A 5 -24.11 72.72 22.61
CA SER A 5 -25.10 72.16 21.69
C SER A 5 -24.60 70.81 21.13
N PRO A 6 -25.48 69.82 20.91
CA PRO A 6 -25.07 68.55 20.31
C PRO A 6 -24.69 68.77 18.85
N ILE A 7 -23.46 68.38 18.49
CA ILE A 7 -23.00 68.36 17.10
C ILE A 7 -23.79 67.26 16.39
N LYS A 8 -24.64 67.65 15.43
CA LYS A 8 -25.31 66.70 14.53
C LYS A 8 -24.22 65.97 13.73
N VAL A 9 -24.11 64.66 13.90
CA VAL A 9 -23.26 63.80 13.06
C VAL A 9 -24.05 63.53 11.78
N LEU A 10 -23.70 64.22 10.70
CA LEU A 10 -24.22 63.91 9.36
C LEU A 10 -23.65 62.56 8.92
N ALA A 11 -24.51 61.56 8.71
CA ALA A 11 -24.12 60.29 8.15
C ALA A 11 -23.76 60.48 6.66
N ASN A 12 -22.47 60.47 6.33
CA ASN A 12 -22.00 60.52 4.94
C ASN A 12 -22.31 59.19 4.23
N THR A 13 -23.30 59.16 3.35
CA THR A 13 -23.67 57.98 2.55
C THR A 13 -22.92 57.94 1.22
N THR A 14 -21.58 58.01 1.22
CA THR A 14 -20.81 57.60 0.03
C THR A 14 -20.67 56.08 0.03
N VAL A 15 -21.70 55.40 -0.43
CA VAL A 15 -21.64 53.96 -0.73
C VAL A 15 -20.77 53.75 -1.97
N ALA A 16 -19.61 53.10 -1.79
CA ALA A 16 -18.72 52.76 -2.89
C ALA A 16 -19.50 51.99 -3.97
N SER A 17 -19.49 52.52 -5.20
CA SER A 17 -19.97 51.83 -6.40
C SER A 17 -19.25 50.48 -6.53
N PRO A 18 -19.94 49.40 -6.90
CA PRO A 18 -19.32 48.07 -6.94
C PRO A 18 -18.26 48.06 -8.04
N SER A 19 -16.97 47.97 -7.69
CA SER A 19 -15.89 47.80 -8.66
C SER A 19 -15.87 46.35 -9.14
N SER A 20 -16.16 46.18 -10.42
CA SER A 20 -16.15 44.86 -11.08
C SER A 20 -14.70 44.45 -11.34
N ASN A 21 -14.08 43.73 -10.39
CA ASN A 21 -12.79 43.09 -10.63
C ASN A 21 -13.00 41.75 -11.33
N ALA A 22 -12.79 41.73 -12.65
CA ALA A 22 -12.71 40.49 -13.42
C ALA A 22 -11.36 39.81 -13.12
N GLN A 23 -11.27 39.07 -12.01
CA GLN A 23 -10.15 38.17 -11.80
C GLN A 23 -10.41 36.89 -12.60
N GLY A 24 -9.80 36.78 -13.77
CA GLY A 24 -9.80 35.55 -14.56
C GLY A 24 -9.09 34.45 -13.78
N VAL A 25 -9.85 33.50 -13.25
CA VAL A 25 -9.29 32.31 -12.60
C VAL A 25 -8.69 31.43 -13.70
N VAL A 26 -7.36 31.45 -13.84
CA VAL A 26 -6.64 30.51 -14.68
C VAL A 26 -6.68 29.14 -14.01
N ASN A 27 -7.52 28.23 -14.51
CA ASN A 27 -7.47 26.83 -14.07
C ASN A 27 -6.35 26.12 -14.82
N ASN A 28 -5.16 26.05 -14.21
CA ASN A 28 -4.04 25.29 -14.75
C ASN A 28 -4.30 23.80 -14.52
N ASN A 29 -4.91 23.13 -15.49
CA ASN A 29 -5.21 21.70 -15.42
C ASN A 29 -3.94 20.84 -15.65
N ALA A 30 -2.88 21.11 -14.90
CA ALA A 30 -1.67 20.29 -14.88
C ALA A 30 -1.91 19.09 -13.96
N THR A 31 -2.28 17.95 -14.55
CA THR A 31 -2.35 16.70 -13.79
C THR A 31 -0.92 16.33 -13.41
N MET A 32 -0.58 16.38 -12.12
CA MET A 32 0.73 15.92 -11.65
C MET A 32 0.87 14.43 -11.95
N ILE A 33 1.83 14.08 -12.81
CA ILE A 33 2.26 12.70 -12.96
C ILE A 33 3.06 12.37 -11.71
N THR A 34 2.38 11.89 -10.66
CA THR A 34 3.05 11.24 -9.52
C THR A 34 3.96 10.17 -10.08
N PRO A 35 5.26 10.13 -9.72
CA PRO A 35 6.17 9.10 -10.17
C PRO A 35 5.64 7.77 -9.65
N SER A 36 4.94 7.03 -10.51
CA SER A 36 4.44 5.71 -10.17
C SER A 36 5.65 4.83 -9.91
N SER A 37 5.72 4.25 -8.71
CA SER A 37 6.69 3.20 -8.46
C SER A 37 6.43 2.10 -9.47
N LEU A 38 7.42 1.84 -10.34
CA LEU A 38 7.41 0.68 -11.21
C LEU A 38 7.07 -0.57 -10.36
N PRO A 39 6.16 -1.45 -10.79
CA PRO A 39 5.82 -2.64 -10.02
C PRO A 39 7.08 -3.50 -9.83
N GLN A 40 7.65 -3.47 -8.62
CA GLN A 40 8.83 -4.24 -8.25
C GLN A 40 8.37 -5.57 -7.66
N ASN A 41 8.61 -6.67 -8.37
CA ASN A 41 8.41 -8.00 -7.80
C ASN A 41 9.70 -8.40 -7.08
N ARG A 42 9.64 -8.49 -5.75
CA ARG A 42 10.75 -8.95 -4.91
C ARG A 42 10.56 -10.43 -4.62
N TYR A 43 11.53 -11.23 -5.01
CA TYR A 43 11.56 -12.66 -4.74
C TYR A 43 12.56 -12.97 -3.62
N SER A 44 12.41 -14.15 -3.01
CA SER A 44 13.34 -14.65 -2.00
C SER A 44 14.80 -14.62 -2.53
N GLN A 45 15.79 -14.43 -1.66
CA GLN A 45 17.21 -14.23 -1.99
C GLN A 45 17.59 -12.88 -2.63
N GLY A 46 16.72 -11.86 -2.52
CA GLY A 46 17.08 -10.49 -2.91
C GLY A 46 16.96 -10.21 -4.41
N ILE A 47 16.31 -11.09 -5.17
CA ILE A 47 16.04 -10.87 -6.59
C ILE A 47 14.92 -9.84 -6.72
N VAL A 48 15.28 -8.65 -7.20
CA VAL A 48 14.32 -7.57 -7.49
C VAL A 48 14.12 -7.49 -8.99
N CYS A 49 12.93 -7.83 -9.45
CA CYS A 49 12.58 -7.73 -10.87
C CYS A 49 12.06 -6.33 -11.16
N THR A 50 12.92 -5.44 -11.64
CA THR A 50 12.54 -4.16 -12.23
C THR A 50 12.56 -4.28 -13.74
N SER A 51 11.40 -4.15 -14.39
CA SER A 51 11.35 -3.98 -15.85
C SER A 51 11.20 -2.49 -16.15
N PRO A 52 11.97 -1.91 -17.09
CA PRO A 52 11.71 -0.55 -17.52
C PRO A 52 10.31 -0.52 -18.14
N SER A 53 9.42 0.39 -17.71
CA SER A 53 8.08 0.51 -18.29
C SER A 53 7.90 1.82 -19.02
N LEU A 54 7.14 1.78 -20.09
CA LEU A 54 6.59 2.98 -20.73
C LEU A 54 5.33 3.35 -19.95
N THR A 55 5.31 4.56 -19.39
CA THR A 55 4.16 5.11 -18.69
C THR A 55 3.42 6.06 -19.62
N ILE A 56 2.19 5.71 -19.98
CA ILE A 56 1.31 6.55 -20.80
C ILE A 56 0.20 7.08 -19.88
N THR A 57 0.10 8.40 -19.76
CA THR A 57 -0.90 9.05 -18.89
C THR A 57 -1.82 9.94 -19.73
N PRO A 58 -2.86 9.38 -20.39
CA PRO A 58 -3.85 10.23 -21.05
C PRO A 58 -4.65 11.00 -20.00
N TYR A 59 -4.89 12.28 -20.28
CA TYR A 59 -5.80 13.11 -19.52
C TYR A 59 -6.83 13.70 -20.48
N LEU A 60 -8.09 13.67 -20.05
CA LEU A 60 -9.18 14.33 -20.74
C LEU A 60 -9.86 15.24 -19.74
N THR A 61 -9.97 16.52 -20.11
CA THR A 61 -10.39 17.59 -19.21
C THR A 61 -11.41 18.42 -19.93
N ASP A 62 -12.53 18.64 -19.27
CA ASP A 62 -13.54 19.59 -19.73
C ASP A 62 -13.69 20.69 -18.68
N ALA A 63 -13.85 21.91 -19.17
CA ALA A 63 -13.94 23.09 -18.34
C ALA A 63 -15.01 24.01 -18.92
N TRP A 64 -16.15 24.06 -18.24
CA TRP A 64 -17.23 24.97 -18.60
C TRP A 64 -17.24 26.12 -17.60
N SER A 65 -17.01 27.33 -18.12
CA SER A 65 -17.25 28.56 -17.40
C SER A 65 -18.50 29.21 -17.97
N PHE A 66 -19.52 29.37 -17.15
CA PHE A 66 -20.70 30.15 -17.51
C PHE A 66 -20.90 31.27 -16.49
N ASN A 67 -21.05 32.48 -17.03
CA ASN A 67 -21.35 33.66 -16.23
C ASN A 67 -22.84 33.96 -16.40
N ARG A 68 -23.64 33.67 -15.37
CA ARG A 68 -25.05 34.09 -15.35
C ARG A 68 -25.15 35.49 -14.73
N PRO A 69 -25.65 36.49 -15.46
CA PRO A 69 -25.98 37.77 -14.85
C PRO A 69 -27.20 37.57 -13.96
N ILE A 70 -27.06 37.91 -12.68
CA ILE A 70 -28.14 37.93 -11.72
C ILE A 70 -28.42 39.36 -11.32
N GLU A 71 -29.69 39.74 -11.42
CA GLU A 71 -30.16 41.03 -10.95
C GLU A 71 -30.54 40.90 -9.48
N LYS A 72 -29.81 41.62 -8.62
CA LYS A 72 -30.13 41.75 -7.20
C LYS A 72 -30.54 43.19 -6.92
N PHE A 73 -31.49 43.39 -6.02
CA PHE A 73 -31.88 44.70 -5.56
C PHE A 73 -31.29 44.95 -4.18
N THR A 74 -30.59 46.07 -4.02
CA THR A 74 -30.19 46.56 -2.69
C THR A 74 -31.13 47.68 -2.28
N TYR A 75 -31.68 47.57 -1.07
CA TYR A 75 -32.50 48.59 -0.45
C TYR A 75 -31.62 49.43 0.47
N GLN A 76 -31.64 50.74 0.27
CA GLN A 76 -30.89 51.69 1.08
C GLN A 76 -31.87 52.69 1.68
N GLU A 77 -31.85 52.81 3.00
CA GLU A 77 -32.62 53.80 3.74
C GLU A 77 -31.87 55.13 3.71
N ILE A 78 -32.47 56.15 3.08
CA ILE A 78 -31.94 57.51 3.10
C ILE A 78 -32.62 58.26 4.24
N TYR A 79 -31.84 58.68 5.24
CA TYR A 79 -32.32 59.40 6.40
C TYR A 79 -32.35 60.91 6.14
N ASP A 80 -33.30 61.61 6.76
CA ASP A 80 -33.33 63.08 6.72
C ASP A 80 -32.28 63.66 7.68
N GLU A 81 -31.47 64.61 7.20
CA GLU A 81 -30.32 65.17 7.95
C GLU A 81 -30.74 65.92 9.22
N ASP A 82 -32.02 66.31 9.31
CA ASP A 82 -32.55 67.11 10.41
C ASP A 82 -33.27 66.32 11.50
N THR A 83 -33.96 65.23 11.14
CA THR A 83 -34.79 64.42 12.07
C THR A 83 -34.24 63.00 12.28
N GLY A 84 -33.34 62.52 11.42
CA GLY A 84 -32.80 61.16 11.50
C GLY A 84 -33.82 60.06 11.19
N GLU A 85 -35.02 60.40 10.74
CA GLU A 85 -36.05 59.46 10.32
C GLU A 85 -35.83 59.01 8.87
N VAL A 86 -36.28 57.79 8.54
CA VAL A 86 -36.19 57.25 7.18
C VAL A 86 -37.11 58.06 6.26
N LYS A 87 -36.52 58.80 5.32
CA LYS A 87 -37.27 59.68 4.40
C LYS A 87 -37.87 58.88 3.23
N TYR A 88 -37.05 58.02 2.61
CA TYR A 88 -37.49 57.09 1.58
C TYR A 88 -36.47 55.95 1.40
N ILE A 89 -36.96 54.80 0.92
CA ILE A 89 -36.15 53.63 0.61
C ILE A 89 -35.79 53.68 -0.87
N GLN A 90 -34.50 53.82 -1.19
CA GLN A 90 -34.02 53.76 -2.56
C GLN A 90 -33.77 52.29 -2.96
N LYS A 91 -34.37 51.87 -4.08
CA LYS A 91 -34.15 50.55 -4.70
C LYS A 91 -33.18 50.71 -5.87
N THR A 92 -31.95 50.23 -5.71
CA THR A 92 -30.92 50.30 -6.76
C THR A 92 -30.67 48.91 -7.35
N PRO A 93 -30.80 48.70 -8.67
CA PRO A 93 -30.49 47.43 -9.31
C PRO A 93 -28.97 47.19 -9.31
N ARG A 94 -28.54 45.98 -8.94
CA ARG A 94 -27.16 45.50 -9.07
C ARG A 94 -27.10 44.30 -10.00
N PHE A 95 -26.21 44.41 -10.98
CA PHE A 95 -25.86 43.32 -11.88
C PHE A 95 -24.61 42.62 -11.34
N GLU A 96 -24.82 41.53 -10.62
CA GLU A 96 -23.72 40.68 -10.18
C GLU A 96 -23.50 39.58 -11.22
N LYS A 97 -22.24 39.26 -11.49
CA LYS A 97 -21.85 38.12 -12.34
C LYS A 97 -21.54 36.96 -11.42
N ASP A 98 -22.37 35.93 -11.46
CA ASP A 98 -22.07 34.68 -10.78
C ASP A 98 -21.26 33.79 -11.74
N ASN A 99 -20.07 33.39 -11.30
CA ASN A 99 -19.13 32.60 -12.11
C ASN A 99 -19.17 31.14 -11.67
N TYR A 100 -19.84 30.32 -12.46
CA TYR A 100 -19.85 28.89 -12.26
C TYR A 100 -18.71 28.27 -13.07
N ASN A 101 -17.79 27.62 -12.37
CA ASN A 101 -16.72 26.85 -12.97
C ASN A 101 -16.95 25.37 -12.65
N LEU A 102 -17.33 24.60 -13.66
CA LEU A 102 -17.37 23.15 -13.57
C LEU A 102 -16.15 22.60 -14.31
N ASN A 103 -15.23 22.01 -13.54
CA ASN A 103 -14.08 21.31 -14.08
C ASN A 103 -14.17 19.84 -13.69
N TYR A 104 -14.20 18.97 -14.68
CA TYR A 104 -14.10 17.53 -14.49
C TYR A 104 -13.00 16.98 -15.38
N GLY A 105 -12.26 16.04 -14.83
CA GLY A 105 -11.14 15.40 -15.50
C GLY A 105 -11.08 13.92 -15.14
N ILE A 106 -10.69 13.12 -16.13
CA ILE A 106 -10.39 11.71 -15.93
C ILE A 106 -8.95 11.51 -16.38
N SER A 107 -8.14 10.91 -15.51
CA SER A 107 -6.78 10.49 -15.84
C SER A 107 -6.68 8.98 -15.69
N MET A 108 -5.93 8.38 -16.60
CA MET A 108 -5.58 6.97 -16.52
C MET A 108 -4.07 6.87 -16.63
N GLN A 109 -3.46 5.87 -15.98
CA GLN A 109 -2.04 5.63 -16.09
C GLN A 109 -1.80 4.17 -16.49
N PHE A 110 -1.22 3.98 -17.67
CA PHE A 110 -0.88 2.67 -18.19
C PHE A 110 0.63 2.47 -18.08
N ASN A 111 1.08 1.46 -17.34
CA ASN A 111 2.48 1.08 -17.22
C ASN A 111 2.71 -0.22 -17.99
N ILE A 112 3.33 -0.14 -19.17
CA ILE A 112 3.64 -1.30 -20.01
C ILE A 112 5.11 -1.64 -19.82
N PRO A 113 5.47 -2.82 -19.27
CA PRO A 113 6.87 -3.21 -19.13
C PRO A 113 7.48 -3.46 -20.51
N LEU A 114 8.53 -2.71 -20.86
CA LEU A 114 9.31 -2.88 -22.07
C LEU A 114 10.51 -3.78 -21.76
N GLY A 115 10.49 -5.00 -22.30
CA GLY A 115 11.65 -5.88 -22.35
C GLY A 115 11.52 -7.18 -21.57
N ASN A 116 12.52 -8.04 -21.77
CA ASN A 116 12.54 -9.41 -21.28
C ASN A 116 12.97 -9.54 -19.81
N GLY A 117 13.13 -8.42 -19.09
CA GLY A 117 13.52 -8.40 -17.67
C GLY A 117 12.58 -9.23 -16.80
N GLY A 118 11.27 -9.21 -17.10
CA GLY A 118 10.30 -10.05 -16.40
C GLY A 118 10.53 -11.56 -16.61
N GLU A 119 10.88 -12.00 -17.81
CA GLU A 119 11.10 -13.42 -18.11
C GLU A 119 12.42 -13.94 -17.54
N LEU A 120 13.50 -13.19 -17.71
CA LEU A 120 14.81 -13.51 -17.12
C LEU A 120 14.71 -13.60 -15.60
N CYS A 121 13.93 -12.71 -14.99
CA CYS A 121 13.77 -12.71 -13.55
C CYS A 121 12.88 -13.86 -13.04
N LYS A 122 11.87 -14.28 -13.80
CA LYS A 122 11.12 -15.52 -13.53
C LYS A 122 12.01 -16.76 -13.62
N LYS A 123 12.90 -16.82 -14.62
CA LYS A 123 13.90 -17.89 -14.75
C LYS A 123 14.86 -17.91 -13.56
N ALA A 124 15.37 -16.74 -13.16
CA ALA A 124 16.24 -16.62 -11.99
C ALA A 124 15.52 -17.03 -10.69
N ALA A 125 14.25 -16.63 -10.52
CA ALA A 125 13.43 -17.04 -9.38
C ALA A 125 13.21 -18.57 -9.36
N ALA A 126 12.93 -19.19 -10.52
CA ALA A 126 12.76 -20.63 -10.63
C ALA A 126 14.01 -21.40 -10.21
N VAL A 127 15.19 -21.01 -10.70
CA VAL A 127 16.47 -21.64 -10.31
C VAL A 127 16.73 -21.51 -8.80
N ASN A 128 16.33 -20.39 -8.19
CA ASN A 128 16.48 -20.21 -6.74
C ASN A 128 15.50 -21.07 -5.93
N ILE A 129 14.27 -21.25 -6.42
CA ILE A 129 13.30 -22.16 -5.79
C ILE A 129 13.85 -23.59 -5.84
N GLU A 130 14.36 -24.03 -7.00
CA GLU A 130 14.97 -25.36 -7.13
C GLU A 130 16.18 -25.53 -6.19
N ALA A 131 17.04 -24.51 -6.07
CA ALA A 131 18.16 -24.54 -5.13
C ALA A 131 17.68 -24.64 -3.67
N GLN A 132 16.62 -23.89 -3.30
CA GLN A 132 16.03 -23.98 -1.95
C GLN A 132 15.43 -25.35 -1.68
N GLU A 133 14.74 -25.95 -2.65
CA GLU A 133 14.23 -27.30 -2.51
C GLU A 133 15.34 -28.33 -2.33
N LEU A 134 16.44 -28.20 -3.08
CA LEU A 134 17.61 -29.07 -2.92
C LEU A 134 18.25 -28.89 -1.53
N LEU A 135 18.35 -27.66 -1.02
CA LEU A 135 18.82 -27.39 0.34
C LEU A 135 17.90 -27.99 1.41
N ILE A 136 16.57 -27.89 1.23
CA ILE A 136 15.60 -28.49 2.16
C ILE A 136 15.69 -30.03 2.13
N LYS A 137 15.83 -30.63 0.93
CA LYS A 137 16.02 -32.08 0.79
C LYS A 137 17.32 -32.54 1.43
N LYS A 138 18.41 -31.79 1.21
CA LYS A 138 19.71 -32.05 1.84
C LYS A 138 19.63 -31.99 3.37
N THR A 139 19.03 -30.93 3.93
CA THR A 139 18.90 -30.80 5.40
C THR A 139 18.03 -31.90 6.00
N LYS A 140 16.94 -32.32 5.32
CA LYS A 140 16.14 -33.49 5.75
C LYS A 140 16.97 -34.78 5.78
N LEU A 141 17.79 -35.01 4.76
CA LEU A 141 18.67 -36.18 4.69
C LEU A 141 19.74 -36.14 5.78
N GLU A 142 20.38 -34.99 5.99
CA GLU A 142 21.39 -34.79 7.03
C GLU A 142 20.81 -34.98 8.43
N MET A 143 19.60 -34.46 8.69
CA MET A 143 18.88 -34.68 9.95
C MET A 143 18.56 -36.16 10.17
N ALA A 144 18.15 -36.88 9.12
CA ALA A 144 17.92 -38.32 9.20
C ALA A 144 19.22 -39.09 9.47
N LEU A 145 20.31 -38.75 8.77
CA LEU A 145 21.62 -39.37 8.97
C LEU A 145 22.14 -39.13 10.39
N TYR A 146 22.05 -37.89 10.88
CA TYR A 146 22.44 -37.51 12.24
C TYR A 146 21.65 -38.30 13.29
N ARG A 147 20.33 -38.43 13.09
CA ARG A 147 19.47 -39.27 13.95
C ARG A 147 19.94 -40.72 13.97
N LEU A 148 20.24 -41.31 12.82
CA LEU A 148 20.77 -42.67 12.73
C LEU A 148 22.14 -42.80 13.43
N GLU A 149 23.02 -41.80 13.30
CA GLU A 149 24.33 -41.79 13.94
C GLU A 149 24.22 -41.73 15.47
N VAL A 150 23.37 -40.84 15.99
CA VAL A 150 23.11 -40.71 17.44
C VAL A 150 22.53 -42.01 17.99
N CYS A 151 21.53 -42.59 17.32
CA CYS A 151 20.95 -43.87 17.69
C CYS A 151 21.99 -45.00 17.68
N GLY A 152 22.85 -45.07 16.65
CA GLY A 152 23.92 -46.06 16.56
C GLY A 152 24.97 -45.92 17.66
N LYS A 153 25.33 -44.69 18.05
CA LYS A 153 26.24 -44.44 19.18
C LYS A 153 25.63 -44.87 20.51
N GLN A 154 24.37 -44.51 20.78
CA GLN A 154 23.67 -44.89 22.02
C GLN A 154 23.50 -46.40 22.14
N ALA A 155 23.19 -47.06 21.03
CA ALA A 155 23.01 -48.50 20.97
C ALA A 155 24.34 -49.27 21.21
N LYS A 156 25.48 -48.73 20.74
CA LYS A 156 26.83 -49.25 21.09
C LYS A 156 27.17 -49.06 22.57
N LEU A 157 26.67 -48.01 23.22
CA LEU A 157 26.85 -47.77 24.65
C LEU A 157 25.90 -48.62 25.53
N GLY A 158 25.06 -49.46 24.92
CA GLY A 158 24.13 -50.34 25.64
C GLY A 158 22.87 -49.64 26.17
N VAL A 159 22.60 -48.40 25.74
CA VAL A 159 21.42 -47.64 26.16
C VAL A 159 20.19 -48.09 25.38
N VAL A 160 19.20 -48.64 26.09
CA VAL A 160 17.92 -49.08 25.51
C VAL A 160 16.90 -47.94 25.60
N LEU A 161 16.61 -47.29 24.48
CA LEU A 161 15.61 -46.23 24.40
C LEU A 161 14.20 -46.86 24.45
N THR A 162 13.37 -46.42 25.39
CA THR A 162 11.98 -46.87 25.58
C THR A 162 10.99 -45.69 25.45
N GLY A 163 9.74 -45.95 25.09
CA GLY A 163 8.68 -44.93 24.92
C GLY A 163 8.70 -44.19 23.57
N GLU A 164 8.29 -42.93 23.54
CA GLU A 164 8.24 -42.10 22.31
C GLU A 164 9.63 -41.92 21.66
N HIS A 165 10.70 -41.91 22.47
CA HIS A 165 12.07 -41.76 21.97
C HIS A 165 12.62 -43.01 21.27
N ALA A 166 11.95 -44.16 21.37
CA ALA A 166 12.29 -45.39 20.64
C ALA A 166 11.85 -45.34 19.17
N VAL A 167 10.74 -44.64 18.87
CA VAL A 167 10.29 -44.34 17.49
C VAL A 167 11.40 -43.59 16.74
N THR A 168 12.11 -42.77 17.50
CA THR A 168 13.51 -42.33 17.36
C THR A 168 14.38 -43.14 16.39
N CYS A 169 14.62 -44.39 16.77
CA CYS A 169 15.73 -45.21 16.30
C CYS A 169 15.27 -46.49 15.60
N LYS A 170 14.01 -46.53 15.17
CA LYS A 170 13.35 -47.75 14.68
C LYS A 170 14.03 -48.40 13.47
N ASP A 171 14.75 -47.59 12.68
CA ASP A 171 15.44 -48.03 11.46
C ASP A 171 16.88 -48.50 11.70
N VAL A 172 17.37 -48.49 12.96
CA VAL A 172 18.73 -48.92 13.32
C VAL A 172 18.68 -50.33 13.88
N LYS A 173 19.18 -51.31 13.12
CA LYS A 173 19.42 -52.67 13.61
C LYS A 173 20.87 -52.81 14.05
N LEU A 174 21.07 -53.16 15.32
CA LEU A 174 22.37 -53.57 15.82
C LEU A 174 22.74 -54.92 15.19
N ILE A 175 23.83 -54.94 14.44
CA ILE A 175 24.52 -56.17 14.07
C ILE A 175 25.59 -56.37 15.15
N PRO A 176 25.73 -57.57 15.75
CA PRO A 176 26.82 -57.84 16.69
C PRO A 176 28.17 -57.49 16.05
N LEU A 177 29.08 -56.90 16.84
CA LEU A 177 30.45 -56.68 16.39
C LEU A 177 31.07 -58.03 15.98
N PRO A 178 31.85 -58.10 14.87
CA PRO A 178 32.55 -59.33 14.52
C PRO A 178 33.41 -59.79 15.70
N ASN A 179 33.29 -61.08 16.06
CA ASN A 179 33.86 -61.78 17.24
C ASN A 179 33.04 -61.79 18.54
N GLN A 180 31.79 -61.30 18.58
CA GLN A 180 30.92 -61.48 19.75
C GLN A 180 29.99 -62.69 19.56
N VAL A 181 30.16 -63.73 20.38
CA VAL A 181 29.29 -64.92 20.37
C VAL A 181 27.96 -64.56 21.04
N LEU A 182 26.90 -64.45 20.23
CA LEU A 182 25.53 -64.29 20.74
C LEU A 182 25.08 -65.60 21.41
N PRO A 183 24.34 -65.54 22.53
CA PRO A 183 23.77 -66.72 23.14
C PRO A 183 22.79 -67.38 22.16
N HIS A 184 23.12 -68.60 21.75
CA HIS A 184 22.30 -69.44 20.88
C HIS A 184 22.12 -70.79 21.55
N THR A 185 20.95 -71.40 21.36
CA THR A 185 20.63 -72.72 21.92
C THR A 185 20.75 -73.79 20.84
N HIS A 186 21.53 -74.83 21.10
CA HIS A 186 21.55 -76.01 20.24
C HIS A 186 20.49 -77.01 20.70
N LYS A 187 19.62 -77.42 19.79
CA LYS A 187 18.71 -78.54 20.03
C LYS A 187 19.42 -79.83 19.62
N ILE A 188 19.85 -80.61 20.61
CA ILE A 188 20.53 -81.89 20.39
C ILE A 188 19.44 -82.95 20.23
N GLU A 189 19.28 -83.46 19.01
CA GLU A 189 18.42 -84.62 18.78
C GLU A 189 19.25 -85.89 18.95
N VAL A 190 19.02 -86.61 20.05
CA VAL A 190 19.66 -87.89 20.31
C VAL A 190 18.99 -88.95 19.45
N LYS A 191 19.72 -89.49 18.46
CA LYS A 191 19.25 -90.64 17.68
C LYS A 191 19.24 -91.88 18.59
N PRO A 192 18.14 -92.64 18.67
CA PRO A 192 18.13 -93.89 19.42
C PRO A 192 18.99 -94.93 18.72
N GLU A 193 19.85 -95.57 19.51
CA GLU A 193 20.80 -96.59 19.10
C GLU A 193 20.07 -97.92 18.84
N LYS A 194 20.14 -98.44 17.61
CA LYS A 194 19.96 -99.86 17.27
C LYS A 194 20.50 -100.16 15.89
#